data_AF-A0A5B7C8X6-F1
#
_entry.id   AF-A0A5B7C8X6-F1
#
_cell.length_a   1.000
_cell.length_b   1.000
_cell.length_c   1.000
_cell.angle_alpha   90.00
_cell.angle_beta   90.00
_cell.angle_gamma   90.00
#
_symmetry.space_group_name_H-M   'P 1'
#
loop_
_entity.id
_entity.type
_entity.pdbx_description
1 polymer ?
#
loop_
_entity_poly.entity_id
_entity_poly.type
_entity_poly.pdbx_seq_one_letter_code
_entity_poly.pdbx_strand_id
1 'polypeptide(L)'
;TQLINMEASKAGVDARKCGNDWNSYRSVQELKAAGIRFRPSKTDCFTDVKYEPQLIKAILRIPPMTVDDSTKSLLLNLVAYETCPDGPDNFGVTSYICFIDSLIDHAEDVKVLRRKGILLNFLGSDEQVA
;
A
#
# COMPACT_ATOMS: atom_id res chain seq x y z
N THR A 1 3.62 -10.49 9.12
CA THR A 1 2.42 -10.49 9.99
C THR A 1 1.51 -9.48 9.36
N GLN A 2 0.49 -9.95 8.63
CA GLN A 2 -0.27 -9.15 7.68
C GLN A 2 -0.80 -7.87 8.34
N LEU A 3 -0.40 -6.72 7.79
CA LEU A 3 -0.73 -5.39 8.32
C LEU A 3 -2.24 -5.09 8.31
N ILE A 4 -3.07 -5.97 7.75
CA ILE A 4 -4.50 -5.74 7.55
C ILE A 4 -5.35 -6.97 7.89
N ASN A 5 -5.26 -7.50 9.11
CA ASN A 5 -6.44 -8.16 9.70
C ASN A 5 -7.39 -7.06 10.21
N MET A 6 -8.29 -6.62 9.32
CA MET A 6 -9.42 -5.77 9.65
C MET A 6 -10.47 -6.63 10.37
N GLU A 7 -10.22 -7.03 11.62
CA GLU A 7 -11.28 -7.59 12.46
C GLU A 7 -12.26 -6.47 12.84
N ALA A 8 -13.28 -6.30 12.01
CA ALA A 8 -14.44 -5.51 12.35
C ALA A 8 -15.15 -6.12 13.56
N SER A 9 -15.31 -5.29 14.59
CA SER A 9 -16.14 -5.53 15.77
C SER A 9 -17.50 -6.13 15.40
N LYS A 10 -17.88 -7.22 16.09
CA LYS A 10 -19.18 -7.87 16.00
C LYS A 10 -20.30 -6.92 16.45
N ALA A 11 -20.92 -6.23 15.51
CA ALA A 11 -22.28 -5.71 15.65
C ALA A 11 -22.91 -5.50 14.26
N GLY A 12 -23.60 -6.53 13.78
CA GLY A 12 -24.67 -6.49 12.78
C GLY A 12 -24.61 -5.44 11.67
N VAL A 13 -23.73 -5.61 10.69
CA VAL A 13 -23.97 -5.20 9.31
C VAL A 13 -23.42 -6.30 8.40
N ASP A 14 -24.23 -6.71 7.45
CA ASP A 14 -24.00 -7.82 6.52
C ASP A 14 -22.64 -7.65 5.81
N ALA A 15 -21.67 -8.44 6.24
CA ALA A 15 -20.36 -8.53 5.63
C ALA A 15 -20.54 -9.14 4.24
N ARG A 16 -20.74 -8.28 3.23
CA ARG A 16 -20.49 -8.66 1.85
C ARG A 16 -19.06 -9.19 1.81
N LYS A 17 -18.95 -10.51 1.81
CA LYS A 17 -17.76 -11.28 1.43
C LYS A 17 -17.23 -10.65 0.16
N CYS A 18 -16.18 -9.85 0.27
CA CYS A 18 -15.44 -9.43 -0.90
C CYS A 18 -14.72 -10.70 -1.36
N GLY A 19 -15.15 -11.23 -2.50
CA GLY A 19 -14.70 -12.52 -3.01
C GLY A 19 -13.18 -12.57 -3.20
N ASN A 20 -12.65 -13.79 -3.16
CA ASN A 20 -11.25 -14.18 -3.37
C ASN A 20 -10.67 -13.83 -4.78
N ASP A 21 -11.25 -12.86 -5.48
CA ASP A 21 -10.77 -12.37 -6.78
C ASP A 21 -10.31 -10.90 -6.65
N TRP A 22 -9.69 -10.53 -5.53
CA TRP A 22 -8.84 -9.35 -5.51
C TRP A 22 -7.64 -9.69 -6.38
N ASN A 23 -7.58 -9.11 -7.58
CA ASN A 23 -6.42 -9.19 -8.47
C ASN A 23 -5.17 -8.97 -7.61
N SER A 24 -4.50 -10.06 -7.25
CA SER A 24 -3.24 -10.02 -6.53
C SER A 24 -2.31 -9.25 -7.47
N TYR A 25 -2.11 -7.98 -7.17
CA TYR A 25 -0.97 -7.29 -7.72
C TYR A 25 0.25 -8.08 -7.28
N ARG A 26 1.25 -8.07 -8.15
CA ARG A 26 2.47 -8.83 -7.96
C ARG A 26 3.34 -8.11 -6.93
N SER A 27 4.07 -8.86 -6.12
CA SER A 27 4.97 -8.28 -5.12
C SER A 27 6.09 -7.48 -5.78
N VAL A 28 6.83 -6.70 -4.98
CA VAL A 28 7.99 -5.94 -5.49
C VAL A 28 9.01 -6.85 -6.16
N GLN A 29 9.28 -8.06 -5.63
CA GLN A 29 10.18 -9.00 -6.30
C GLN A 29 9.63 -9.45 -7.66
N GLU A 30 8.36 -9.82 -7.74
CA GLU A 30 7.74 -10.30 -8.98
C GLU A 30 7.70 -9.20 -10.05
N LEU A 31 7.28 -7.98 -9.69
CA LEU A 31 7.26 -6.84 -10.61
C LEU A 31 8.66 -6.47 -11.09
N LYS A 32 9.66 -6.56 -10.21
CA LYS A 32 11.05 -6.34 -10.58
C LYS A 32 11.56 -7.42 -11.55
N ALA A 33 11.18 -8.68 -11.36
CA ALA A 33 11.48 -9.76 -12.29
C ALA A 33 10.82 -9.55 -13.66
N ALA A 34 9.63 -8.94 -13.69
CA ALA A 34 8.95 -8.51 -14.91
C ALA A 34 9.52 -7.24 -15.57
N GLY A 35 10.62 -6.67 -15.05
CA GLY A 35 11.29 -5.51 -15.63
C GLY A 35 10.76 -4.16 -15.17
N ILE A 36 9.90 -4.13 -14.14
CA ILE A 36 9.39 -2.88 -13.55
C ILE A 36 10.37 -2.38 -12.49
N ARG A 37 10.69 -1.08 -12.55
CA ARG A 37 11.58 -0.43 -11.58
C ARG A 37 10.81 0.58 -10.75
N PHE A 38 11.06 0.56 -9.46
CA PHE A 38 10.41 1.47 -8.52
C PHE A 38 11.18 2.78 -8.37
N ARG A 39 10.47 3.90 -8.30
CA ARG A 39 10.99 5.23 -7.96
C ARG A 39 10.01 5.99 -7.06
N PRO A 40 10.48 6.92 -6.23
CA PRO A 40 9.58 7.83 -5.54
C PRO A 40 8.88 8.74 -6.56
N SER A 41 7.61 9.06 -6.30
CA SER A 41 6.94 10.18 -6.96
C SER A 41 7.52 11.51 -6.42
N LYS A 42 7.02 12.63 -6.93
CA LYS A 42 7.45 13.98 -6.48
C LYS A 42 6.50 14.57 -5.45
N THR A 43 5.46 13.84 -5.07
CA THR A 43 4.39 14.34 -4.19
C THR A 43 4.12 13.32 -3.10
N ASP A 44 3.57 13.80 -1.99
CA ASP A 44 3.15 12.95 -0.87
C ASP A 44 1.66 12.59 -0.98
N CYS A 45 1.03 12.83 -2.14
CA CYS A 45 -0.37 12.51 -2.37
C CYS A 45 -0.51 11.01 -2.65
N PHE A 46 -1.30 10.29 -1.84
CA PHE A 46 -1.53 8.84 -1.99
C PHE A 46 -1.98 8.41 -3.39
N THR A 47 -2.68 9.27 -4.12
CA THR A 47 -3.15 9.00 -5.47
C THR A 47 -2.11 9.22 -6.57
N ASP A 48 -0.92 9.75 -6.26
CA ASP A 48 0.14 10.03 -7.26
C ASP A 48 1.00 8.80 -7.58
N VAL A 49 0.33 7.68 -7.89
CA VAL A 49 0.94 6.47 -8.42
C VAL A 49 0.96 6.58 -9.94
N LYS A 50 2.14 6.44 -10.57
CA LYS A 50 2.30 6.60 -12.02
C LYS A 50 3.09 5.44 -12.63
N TYR A 51 2.54 4.85 -13.67
CA TYR A 51 3.22 3.88 -14.51
C TYR A 51 3.78 4.56 -15.76
N GLU A 52 5.10 4.50 -15.93
CA GLU A 52 5.84 5.11 -17.04
C GLU A 52 6.46 3.99 -17.90
N PRO A 53 5.80 3.55 -18.98
CA PRO A 53 6.36 2.56 -19.89
C PRO A 53 7.56 3.15 -20.64
N GLN A 54 8.59 2.32 -20.86
CA GLN A 54 9.77 2.64 -21.67
C GLN A 54 10.01 1.49 -22.65
N LEU A 55 10.93 1.69 -23.58
CA LEU A 55 11.18 0.75 -24.69
C LEU A 55 11.48 -0.70 -24.24
N ILE A 56 12.16 -0.88 -23.10
CA ILE A 56 12.65 -2.19 -22.61
C ILE A 56 12.28 -2.48 -21.14
N LYS A 57 11.62 -1.55 -20.46
CA LYS A 57 11.33 -1.61 -19.02
C LYS A 57 10.20 -0.64 -18.69
N ALA A 58 9.69 -0.69 -17.46
CA ALA A 58 8.79 0.35 -16.97
C ALA A 58 9.27 0.93 -15.65
N ILE A 59 8.87 2.17 -15.37
CA ILE A 59 9.06 2.80 -14.07
C ILE A 59 7.69 2.90 -13.40
N LEU A 60 7.59 2.36 -12.19
CA LEU A 60 6.45 2.57 -11.31
C LEU A 60 6.85 3.60 -10.27
N ARG A 61 6.22 4.77 -10.32
CA ARG A 61 6.39 5.83 -9.34
C ARG A 61 5.34 5.70 -8.26
N ILE A 62 5.79 5.76 -7.02
CA ILE A 62 4.96 5.60 -5.83
C ILE A 62 5.24 6.76 -4.88
N PRO A 63 4.20 7.42 -4.33
CA PRO A 63 4.36 8.39 -3.26
C PRO A 63 5.21 7.83 -2.12
N PRO A 64 6.23 8.57 -1.64
CA PRO A 64 6.97 8.18 -0.45
C PRO A 64 6.07 8.08 0.77
N MET A 65 6.32 7.12 1.65
CA MET A 65 5.55 6.91 2.86
C MET A 65 6.46 6.61 4.06
N THR A 66 6.18 7.28 5.17
CA THR A 66 6.80 7.00 6.47
C THR A 66 5.98 5.94 7.20
N VAL A 67 6.66 4.96 7.78
CA VAL A 67 6.07 3.91 8.61
C VAL A 67 6.68 3.97 10.00
N ASP A 68 5.85 4.35 10.96
CA ASP A 68 6.14 4.49 12.38
C ASP A 68 4.95 3.98 13.23
N ASP A 69 5.07 4.08 14.55
CA ASP A 69 4.05 3.59 15.49
C ASP A 69 2.67 4.26 15.32
N SER A 70 2.62 5.46 14.73
CA SER A 70 1.38 6.22 14.51
C SER A 70 0.71 5.89 13.17
N THR A 71 1.48 5.38 12.22
CA THR A 71 1.10 5.22 10.81
C THR A 71 -0.14 4.35 10.66
N LYS A 72 -0.21 3.23 11.37
CA LYS A 72 -1.37 2.32 11.32
C LYS A 72 -2.66 3.02 11.74
N SER A 73 -2.63 3.71 12.88
CA SER A 73 -3.78 4.43 13.42
C SER A 73 -4.22 5.57 12.51
N LEU A 74 -3.25 6.31 11.93
CA LEU A 74 -3.52 7.35 10.95
C LEU A 74 -4.25 6.81 9.72
N LEU A 75 -3.73 5.74 9.10
CA LEU A 75 -4.34 5.13 7.92
C LEU A 75 -5.75 4.60 8.20
N LEU A 76 -5.96 3.94 9.34
CA LEU A 76 -7.29 3.44 9.72
C LEU A 76 -8.29 4.59 9.93
N ASN A 77 -7.87 5.71 10.52
CA ASN A 77 -8.71 6.89 10.66
C ASN A 77 -9.06 7.50 9.31
N LEU A 78 -8.12 7.52 8.35
CA LEU A 78 -8.38 8.00 7.00
C LEU A 78 -9.35 7.09 6.24
N VAL A 79 -9.21 5.76 6.35
CA VAL A 79 -10.19 4.82 5.75
C VAL A 79 -11.57 4.98 6.40
N ALA A 80 -11.64 5.16 7.72
CA ALA A 80 -12.91 5.45 8.40
C ALA A 80 -13.55 6.76 7.88
N TYR A 81 -12.73 7.78 7.59
CA TYR A 81 -13.19 9.02 6.99
C TYR A 81 -13.71 8.83 5.56
N GLU A 82 -13.01 8.06 4.71
CA GLU A 82 -13.45 7.73 3.33
C GLU A 82 -14.74 6.90 3.30
N THR A 83 -14.97 6.08 4.32
CA THR A 83 -16.13 5.17 4.38
C THR A 83 -17.33 5.78 5.14
N CYS A 84 -17.17 6.99 5.67
CA CYS A 84 -18.25 7.72 6.33
C CYS A 84 -19.33 8.13 5.31
N PRO A 85 -20.64 8.11 5.67
CA PRO A 85 -21.70 8.59 4.79
C PRO A 85 -21.53 10.04 4.31
N ASP A 86 -20.94 10.89 5.16
CA ASP A 86 -20.61 12.29 4.85
C ASP A 86 -19.15 12.46 4.38
N GLY A 87 -18.48 11.33 4.08
CA GLY A 87 -17.10 11.29 3.63
C GLY A 87 -16.93 11.72 2.17
N PRO A 88 -15.68 11.78 1.69
CA PRO A 88 -15.41 12.05 0.28
C PRO A 88 -15.93 10.91 -0.61
N ASP A 89 -16.43 11.26 -1.81
CA ASP A 89 -16.83 10.29 -2.85
C ASP A 89 -15.60 9.66 -3.56
N ASN A 90 -14.51 9.40 -2.84
CA ASN A 90 -13.35 8.71 -3.37
C ASN A 90 -12.69 7.80 -2.33
N PHE A 91 -12.02 6.76 -2.82
CA PHE A 91 -11.35 5.72 -2.02
C PHE A 91 -9.83 5.78 -2.24
N GLY A 92 -9.26 6.98 -2.33
CA GLY A 92 -7.86 7.18 -2.70
C GLY A 92 -6.88 6.56 -1.71
N VAL A 93 -7.11 6.78 -0.41
CA VAL A 93 -6.33 6.21 0.69
C VAL A 93 -6.52 4.69 0.74
N THR A 94 -7.76 4.21 0.73
CA THR A 94 -8.07 2.77 0.75
C THR A 94 -7.39 2.05 -0.41
N SER A 95 -7.50 2.59 -1.64
CA SER A 95 -6.88 2.02 -2.83
C SER A 95 -5.35 2.01 -2.74
N TYR A 96 -4.77 3.09 -2.20
CA TYR A 96 -3.32 3.17 -1.98
C TYR A 96 -2.83 2.15 -0.95
N ILE A 97 -3.55 1.97 0.16
CA ILE A 97 -3.20 0.97 1.19
C ILE A 97 -3.24 -0.43 0.58
N CYS A 98 -4.32 -0.79 -0.11
CA CYS A 98 -4.42 -2.09 -0.78
C CYS A 98 -3.30 -2.30 -1.81
N PHE A 99 -2.92 -1.24 -2.53
CA PHE A 99 -1.81 -1.29 -3.47
C PHE A 99 -0.47 -1.51 -2.77
N ILE A 100 -0.15 -0.78 -1.69
CA ILE A 100 1.10 -0.99 -0.94
C ILE A 100 1.14 -2.38 -0.29
N ASP A 101 0.03 -2.84 0.28
CA ASP A 101 -0.10 -4.18 0.87
C ASP A 101 0.22 -5.26 -0.17
N SER A 102 -0.33 -5.14 -1.39
CA SER A 102 -0.05 -6.07 -2.48
C SER A 102 1.38 -6.04 -3.03
N LEU A 103 2.14 -4.97 -2.75
CA LEU A 103 3.54 -4.87 -3.13
C LEU A 103 4.47 -5.54 -2.11
N ILE A 104 4.01 -5.73 -0.87
CA ILE A 104 4.83 -6.16 0.27
C ILE A 104 4.34 -7.54 0.73
N ASP A 105 4.94 -8.59 0.19
CA ASP A 105 4.70 -9.96 0.68
C ASP A 105 5.73 -10.36 1.74
N HIS A 106 6.97 -9.87 1.60
CA HIS A 106 8.11 -10.23 2.45
C HIS A 106 8.95 -9.01 2.86
N ALA A 107 9.76 -9.15 3.91
CA ALA A 107 10.68 -8.10 4.38
C ALA A 107 11.65 -7.63 3.27
N GLU A 108 11.99 -8.51 2.33
CA GLU A 108 12.77 -8.21 1.14
C GLU A 108 12.13 -7.14 0.25
N ASP A 109 10.80 -7.11 0.16
CA ASP A 109 10.05 -6.10 -0.60
C ASP A 109 10.15 -4.74 0.08
N VAL A 110 9.95 -4.71 1.40
CA VAL A 110 10.16 -3.52 2.24
C VAL A 110 11.58 -2.99 2.03
N LYS A 111 12.59 -3.86 2.07
CA LYS A 111 13.99 -3.50 1.88
C LYS A 111 14.25 -2.89 0.50
N VAL A 112 13.60 -3.39 -0.55
CA VAL A 112 13.70 -2.80 -1.89
C VAL A 112 13.06 -1.41 -1.92
N LEU A 113 11.85 -1.24 -1.40
CA LEU A 113 11.15 0.04 -1.36
C LEU A 113 11.91 1.09 -0.54
N ARG A 114 12.48 0.68 0.61
CA ARG A 114 13.36 1.52 1.42
C ARG A 114 14.61 1.97 0.68
N ARG A 115 15.30 1.05 0.01
CA ARG A 115 16.49 1.38 -0.81
C ARG A 115 16.16 2.33 -1.95
N LYS A 116 14.90 2.40 -2.40
CA LYS A 116 14.43 3.35 -3.41
C LYS A 116 13.93 4.68 -2.82
N GLY A 117 13.90 4.82 -1.50
CA GLY A 117 13.37 6.01 -0.84
C GLY A 117 11.84 6.15 -0.95
N ILE A 118 11.14 5.04 -1.23
CA ILE A 118 9.67 5.00 -1.28
C ILE A 118 9.11 4.72 0.11
N LEU A 119 9.80 3.90 0.91
CA LEU A 119 9.38 3.60 2.28
C LEU A 119 10.45 4.08 3.27
N LEU A 120 10.03 4.83 4.30
CA LEU A 120 10.88 5.25 5.40
C LEU A 120 10.43 4.50 6.66
N ASN A 121 11.21 3.48 7.05
CA ASN A 121 10.86 2.59 8.15
C ASN A 121 11.48 3.06 9.48
N PHE A 122 10.64 3.31 10.48
CA PHE A 122 10.99 3.68 11.85
C PHE A 122 10.54 2.66 12.90
N LEU A 123 10.01 1.49 12.50
CA LEU A 123 9.53 0.46 13.44
C LEU A 123 10.65 -0.40 14.06
N GLY A 124 11.86 -0.37 13.48
CA GLY A 124 13.05 -1.06 13.99
C GLY A 124 13.55 -2.21 13.10
N SER A 125 12.66 -2.87 12.36
CA SER A 125 13.00 -3.94 11.41
C SER A 125 12.10 -3.94 10.18
N ASP A 126 12.55 -4.56 9.08
CA ASP A 126 11.76 -4.66 7.84
C ASP A 126 10.60 -5.67 7.99
N GLU A 127 10.75 -6.65 8.87
CA GLU A 127 9.74 -7.66 9.21
C GLU A 127 8.55 -7.08 9.98
N GLN A 128 8.72 -5.98 10.70
CA GLN A 128 7.58 -5.31 11.35
C GLN A 128 6.69 -4.55 10.37
N VAL A 129 7.20 -4.28 9.16
CA VAL A 129 6.47 -3.63 8.07
C VAL A 129 5.85 -4.67 7.11
N ALA A 130 6.24 -5.95 7.17
CA ALA A 130 5.73 -7.04 6.32
C ALA A 130 4.80 -8.00 7.09
#